data_AF-A0A418VUW0-F1
#
_entry.id   AF-A0A418VUW0-F1
#
_cell.length_a   1.000
_cell.length_b   1.000
_cell.length_c   1.000
_cell.angle_alpha   90.00
_cell.angle_beta   90.00
_cell.angle_gamma   90.00
#
_symmetry.space_group_name_H-M   'P 1'
#
loop_
_entity.id
_entity.type
_entity.pdbx_description
1 polymer ?
#
loop_
_entity_poly.entity_id
_entity_poly.type
_entity_poly.pdbx_seq_one_letter_code
_entity_poly.pdbx_strand_id
1 'polypeptide(L)'
;MASNMRTGAVTGTGAAINVSLGWQPDYVKVMNIADAGNLDPIIEWTSDMPAAAGMKFLRVVDNATTANKSHAYVTANGVSVYAGSASAGEGFTIGADADVNAAGEKIVWIAMRNQRG
;
A
#
# COMPACT_ATOMS: atom_id res chain seq x y z
N MET A 1 -22.24 -7.38 -12.29
CA MET A 1 -21.67 -6.17 -11.68
C MET A 1 -20.26 -6.03 -12.22
N ALA A 2 -19.90 -4.88 -12.81
CA ALA A 2 -18.53 -4.68 -13.30
C ALA A 2 -17.60 -4.40 -12.12
N SER A 3 -16.33 -4.79 -12.23
CA SER A 3 -15.28 -4.47 -11.27
C SER A 3 -14.24 -3.62 -11.97
N ASN A 4 -13.82 -2.51 -11.35
CA ASN A 4 -12.72 -1.72 -11.88
C ASN A 4 -11.43 -2.21 -11.24
N MET A 5 -10.45 -2.56 -12.07
CA MET A 5 -9.09 -2.86 -11.64
C MET A 5 -8.13 -1.89 -12.33
N ARG A 6 -7.18 -1.35 -11.56
CA ARG A 6 -6.02 -0.63 -12.09
C ARG A 6 -4.76 -1.12 -11.41
N THR A 7 -3.66 -1.09 -12.16
CA THR A 7 -2.33 -1.37 -11.66
C THR A 7 -1.39 -0.26 -12.09
N GLY A 8 -0.30 -0.07 -11.36
CA GLY A 8 0.72 0.89 -11.76
C GLY A 8 1.96 0.79 -10.89
N ALA A 9 2.84 1.77 -11.06
CA ALA A 9 4.07 1.89 -10.29
C ALA A 9 4.32 3.35 -9.92
N VAL A 10 4.99 3.56 -8.80
CA VAL A 10 5.48 4.86 -8.33
C VAL A 10 6.88 4.68 -7.74
N THR A 11 7.65 5.77 -7.73
CA THR A 11 8.92 5.81 -6.99
C THR A 11 8.64 6.17 -5.54
N GLY A 12 9.19 5.40 -4.62
CA GLY A 12 9.09 5.67 -3.20
C GLY A 12 9.79 6.98 -2.81
N THR A 13 9.27 7.63 -1.78
CA THR A 13 9.71 8.98 -1.38
C THR A 13 10.12 9.07 0.08
N GLY A 14 9.90 8.02 0.89
CA GLY A 14 10.00 8.10 2.35
C GLY A 14 8.88 8.94 2.98
N ALA A 15 7.90 9.40 2.19
CA ALA A 15 6.76 10.19 2.62
C ALA A 15 5.46 9.63 2.00
N ALA A 16 4.30 10.06 2.48
CA ALA A 16 3.03 9.58 1.94
C ALA A 16 2.89 9.90 0.44
N ILE A 17 2.42 8.94 -0.36
CA ILE A 17 2.23 9.07 -1.81
C ILE A 17 0.75 8.93 -2.14
N ASN A 18 0.18 9.94 -2.80
CA ASN A 18 -1.19 9.87 -3.33
C ASN A 18 -1.19 9.29 -4.74
N VAL A 19 -2.02 8.28 -4.99
CA VAL A 19 -2.22 7.66 -6.29
C VAL A 19 -3.65 7.97 -6.74
N SER A 20 -3.80 8.77 -7.80
CA SER A 20 -5.11 9.12 -8.36
C SER A 20 -5.59 8.07 -9.36
N LEU A 21 -6.78 7.55 -9.10
CA LEU A 21 -7.50 6.59 -9.94
C LEU A 21 -8.77 7.19 -10.56
N GLY A 22 -9.26 8.31 -10.04
CA GLY A 22 -10.59 8.84 -10.34
C GLY A 22 -11.72 8.09 -9.65
N TRP A 23 -11.39 7.27 -8.66
CA TRP A 23 -12.32 6.54 -7.80
C TRP A 23 -11.61 6.02 -6.55
N GLN A 24 -12.34 5.89 -5.45
CA GLN A 24 -11.83 5.27 -4.22
C GLN A 24 -11.88 3.73 -4.31
N PRO A 25 -10.77 3.02 -4.01
CA PRO A 25 -10.72 1.56 -4.05
C PRO A 25 -11.35 0.90 -2.83
N ASP A 26 -11.86 -0.32 -3.03
CA ASP A 26 -12.28 -1.23 -1.96
C ASP A 26 -11.14 -2.20 -1.55
N TYR A 27 -10.12 -2.37 -2.40
CA TYR A 27 -8.92 -3.15 -2.12
C TYR A 27 -7.68 -2.52 -2.74
N VAL A 28 -6.58 -2.51 -1.98
CA VAL A 28 -5.26 -2.07 -2.45
C VAL A 28 -4.20 -3.07 -2.00
N LYS A 29 -3.34 -3.47 -2.93
CA LYS A 29 -2.10 -4.18 -2.66
C LYS A 29 -0.93 -3.35 -3.14
N VAL A 30 0.04 -3.11 -2.27
CA VAL A 30 1.28 -2.38 -2.52
C VAL A 30 2.44 -3.34 -2.34
N MET A 31 3.39 -3.34 -3.26
CA MET A 31 4.57 -4.19 -3.22
C MET A 31 5.80 -3.36 -3.56
N ASN A 32 6.82 -3.41 -2.71
CA ASN A 32 8.11 -2.83 -3.04
C ASN A 32 8.95 -3.90 -3.76
N ILE A 33 9.27 -3.66 -5.03
CA ILE A 33 9.99 -4.62 -5.88
C ILE A 33 11.45 -4.24 -6.10
N ALA A 34 11.91 -3.13 -5.50
CA ALA A 34 13.30 -2.73 -5.50
C ALA A 34 13.79 -2.42 -4.07
N ASP A 35 13.24 -3.14 -3.11
CA ASP A 35 13.59 -3.05 -1.70
C ASP A 35 15.07 -3.39 -1.48
N ALA A 36 15.84 -2.42 -1.01
CA ALA A 36 17.25 -2.59 -0.68
C ALA A 36 17.44 -3.39 0.62
N GLY A 37 16.41 -3.48 1.47
CA GLY A 37 16.39 -4.24 2.72
C GLY A 37 16.25 -5.75 2.54
N ASN A 38 15.93 -6.21 1.32
CA ASN A 38 15.79 -7.62 0.97
C ASN A 38 14.68 -8.35 1.79
N LEU A 39 13.68 -7.59 2.22
CA LEU A 39 12.46 -7.95 2.93
C LEU A 39 11.24 -8.14 2.02
N ASP A 40 11.31 -7.81 0.72
CA ASP A 40 10.18 -7.91 -0.23
C ASP A 40 8.83 -7.40 0.34
N PRO A 41 8.74 -6.16 0.87
CA PRO A 41 7.60 -5.71 1.64
C PRO A 41 6.32 -5.61 0.81
N ILE A 42 5.23 -6.11 1.39
CA ILE A 42 3.88 -6.04 0.82
C ILE A 42 2.94 -5.44 1.86
N ILE A 43 2.04 -4.55 1.45
CA ILE A 43 0.87 -4.16 2.24
C ILE A 43 -0.40 -4.47 1.47
N GLU A 44 -1.33 -5.15 2.12
CA GLU A 44 -2.70 -5.34 1.65
C GLU A 44 -3.69 -4.60 2.55
N TRP A 45 -4.66 -3.92 1.94
CA TRP A 45 -5.67 -3.14 2.62
C TRP A 45 -7.03 -3.32 1.95
N THR A 46 -8.10 -3.30 2.73
CA THR A 46 -9.50 -3.30 2.27
C THR A 46 -10.25 -2.10 2.82
N SER A 47 -11.35 -1.70 2.18
CA SER A 47 -12.19 -0.58 2.63
C SER A 47 -12.77 -0.73 4.03
N ASP A 48 -12.81 -1.95 4.57
CA ASP A 48 -13.30 -2.23 5.93
C ASP A 48 -12.22 -1.98 7.00
N MET A 49 -10.96 -1.74 6.60
CA MET A 49 -9.90 -1.34 7.51
C MET A 49 -9.91 0.17 7.76
N PRO A 50 -9.47 0.63 8.95
CA PRO A 50 -9.26 2.05 9.21
C PRO A 50 -8.30 2.73 8.23
N ALA A 51 -8.33 4.05 8.18
CA ALA A 51 -7.33 4.83 7.46
C ALA A 51 -5.92 4.58 8.02
N ALA A 52 -4.92 4.60 7.14
CA ALA A 52 -3.51 4.36 7.41
C ALA A 52 -3.22 2.96 7.99
N ALA A 53 -4.08 1.99 7.75
CA ALA A 53 -3.93 0.62 8.21
C ALA A 53 -3.55 -0.34 7.07
N GLY A 54 -3.24 -1.59 7.41
CA GLY A 54 -3.01 -2.64 6.42
C GLY A 54 -2.41 -3.89 7.04
N MET A 55 -2.54 -5.01 6.33
CA MET A 55 -1.77 -6.21 6.60
C MET A 55 -0.44 -6.11 5.87
N LYS A 56 0.62 -5.92 6.64
CA LYS A 56 1.99 -5.87 6.13
C LYS A 56 2.62 -7.25 6.19
N PHE A 57 3.35 -7.61 5.15
CA PHE A 57 4.13 -8.83 5.04
C PHE A 57 5.58 -8.49 4.72
N LEU A 58 6.50 -9.22 5.32
CA LEU A 58 7.93 -9.11 5.15
C LEU A 58 8.54 -10.50 5.00
N ARG A 59 9.50 -10.64 4.10
CA ARG A 59 10.38 -11.79 3.97
C ARG A 59 11.42 -11.74 5.09
N VAL A 60 11.01 -12.23 6.25
CA VAL A 60 11.87 -12.43 7.40
C VAL A 60 12.18 -13.91 7.55
N VAL A 61 13.47 -14.25 7.64
CA VAL A 61 13.89 -15.55 8.17
C VAL A 61 13.92 -15.41 9.68
N ASP A 62 12.97 -16.06 10.37
CA ASP A 62 12.99 -16.13 11.82
C ASP A 62 14.19 -16.98 12.27
N ASN A 63 15.11 -16.37 13.02
CA ASN A 63 16.27 -17.04 13.61
C ASN A 63 16.04 -17.39 15.10
N ALA A 64 14.78 -17.58 15.51
CA ALA A 64 14.34 -18.04 16.84
C ALA A 64 14.83 -17.22 18.06
N THR A 65 15.52 -16.09 17.82
CA THR A 65 16.23 -15.29 18.82
C THR A 65 15.84 -13.81 18.78
N THR A 66 15.38 -13.34 17.63
CA THR A 66 14.75 -12.03 17.43
C THR A 66 13.31 -12.26 17.02
N ALA A 67 12.36 -11.68 17.76
CA ALA A 67 10.92 -11.79 17.51
C ALA A 67 10.47 -11.03 16.24
N ASN A 68 11.18 -11.19 15.13
CA ASN A 68 10.88 -10.54 13.87
C ASN A 68 9.68 -11.25 13.23
N LYS A 69 8.58 -10.53 13.08
CA LYS A 69 7.35 -11.07 12.51
C LYS A 69 7.37 -10.92 10.99
N SER A 70 7.11 -12.01 10.27
CA SER A 70 6.93 -11.98 8.80
C SER A 70 5.61 -11.32 8.37
N HIS A 71 4.71 -11.02 9.32
CA HIS A 71 3.48 -10.27 9.08
C HIS A 71 3.07 -9.46 10.30
N ALA A 72 2.42 -8.32 10.06
CA ALA A 72 1.85 -7.48 11.11
C ALA A 72 0.65 -6.69 10.58
N TYR A 73 -0.36 -6.51 11.44
CA TYR A 73 -1.38 -5.50 11.21
C TYR A 73 -0.82 -4.13 11.61
N VAL A 74 -0.63 -3.24 10.64
CA VAL A 74 -0.20 -1.86 10.88
C VAL A 74 -1.43 -0.98 11.09
N THR A 75 -1.37 -0.10 12.08
CA THR A 75 -2.44 0.87 12.40
C THR A 75 -2.04 2.31 12.05
N ALA A 76 -0.85 2.49 11.49
CA ALA A 76 -0.34 3.75 11.00
C ALA A 76 0.57 3.47 9.79
N ASN A 77 0.73 4.47 8.92
CA ASN A 77 1.58 4.41 7.72
C ASN A 77 1.24 3.30 6.71
N GLY A 78 0.09 2.62 6.86
CA GLY A 78 -0.46 1.71 5.87
C GLY A 78 -1.12 2.44 4.71
N VAL A 79 -2.26 1.93 4.23
CA VAL A 79 -3.01 2.54 3.13
C VAL A 79 -4.23 3.30 3.66
N SER A 80 -4.54 4.42 3.01
CA SER A 80 -5.76 5.20 3.24
C SER A 80 -6.50 5.46 1.94
N VAL A 81 -7.80 5.71 2.02
CA VAL A 81 -8.55 6.33 0.93
C VAL A 81 -8.05 7.76 0.68
N TYR A 82 -7.91 8.14 -0.59
CA TYR A 82 -7.62 9.51 -1.00
C TYR A 82 -8.85 10.12 -1.66
N ALA A 83 -9.40 11.17 -1.06
CA ALA A 83 -10.59 11.85 -1.56
C ALA A 83 -10.34 12.71 -2.81
N GLY A 84 -9.09 12.82 -3.28
CA GLY A 84 -8.73 13.74 -4.34
C GLY A 84 -8.39 15.14 -3.81
N SER A 85 -8.07 16.03 -4.75
CA SER A 85 -7.83 17.45 -4.54
C SER A 85 -8.32 18.24 -5.77
N ALA A 86 -8.13 19.56 -5.78
CA ALA A 86 -8.47 20.39 -6.94
C ALA A 86 -7.72 20.00 -8.22
N SER A 87 -6.56 19.34 -8.11
CA SER A 87 -5.69 19.00 -9.24
C SER A 87 -5.50 17.48 -9.44
N ALA A 88 -6.09 16.65 -8.59
CA ALA A 88 -5.89 15.21 -8.58
C ALA A 88 -7.19 14.47 -8.23
N GLY A 89 -7.55 13.46 -9.02
CA GLY A 89 -8.74 12.65 -8.76
C GLY A 89 -8.62 11.76 -7.51
N GLU A 90 -9.76 11.24 -7.06
CA GLU A 90 -9.84 10.24 -5.98
C GLU A 90 -8.93 9.03 -6.21
N GLY A 91 -8.60 8.30 -5.14
CA GLY A 91 -7.78 7.10 -5.20
C GLY A 91 -7.40 6.61 -3.81
N PHE A 92 -6.11 6.37 -3.61
CA PHE A 92 -5.57 5.96 -2.31
C PHE A 92 -4.25 6.65 -2.00
N THR A 93 -3.86 6.60 -0.73
CA THR A 93 -2.57 7.06 -0.22
C THR A 93 -1.78 5.86 0.28
N ILE A 94 -0.54 5.70 -0.20
CA ILE A 94 0.46 4.81 0.39
C ILE A 94 1.13 5.60 1.52
N GLY A 95 1.08 5.10 2.75
CA GLY A 95 1.69 5.75 3.90
C GLY A 95 3.22 5.76 3.86
N ALA A 96 3.81 6.52 4.78
CA ALA A 96 5.25 6.64 4.94
C ALA A 96 5.83 5.47 5.75
N ASP A 97 5.61 4.25 5.28
CA ASP A 97 6.20 3.05 5.87
C ASP A 97 7.62 2.86 5.33
N ALA A 98 8.58 2.72 6.23
CA ALA A 98 10.00 2.72 5.91
C ALA A 98 10.45 1.51 5.08
N ASP A 99 9.73 0.39 5.16
CA ASP A 99 10.05 -0.80 4.35
C ASP A 99 9.31 -0.72 3.00
N VAL A 100 8.09 -0.22 2.98
CA VAL A 100 7.22 -0.28 1.78
C VAL A 100 7.45 0.89 0.82
N ASN A 101 7.80 2.05 1.34
CA ASN A 101 7.90 3.30 0.58
C ASN A 101 9.19 4.06 0.93
N ALA A 102 10.31 3.33 0.99
CA ALA A 102 11.62 3.95 1.12
C ALA A 102 11.97 4.78 -0.14
N ALA A 103 12.74 5.84 0.06
CA ALA A 103 13.05 6.81 -0.99
C ALA A 103 13.88 6.18 -2.12
N GLY A 104 13.45 6.37 -3.36
CA GLY A 104 14.14 5.88 -4.56
C GLY A 104 13.81 4.43 -4.95
N GLU A 105 13.05 3.71 -4.12
CA GLU A 105 12.69 2.32 -4.41
C GLU A 105 11.44 2.25 -5.30
N LYS A 106 11.32 1.17 -6.09
CA LYS A 106 10.23 1.01 -7.05
C LYS A 106 9.08 0.25 -6.39
N ILE A 107 7.94 0.93 -6.29
CA ILE A 107 6.73 0.40 -5.70
C ILE A 107 5.75 0.10 -6.84
N VAL A 108 5.16 -1.10 -6.83
CA VAL A 108 4.05 -1.46 -7.70
C VAL A 108 2.78 -1.64 -6.88
N TRP A 109 1.64 -1.39 -7.49
CA TRP A 109 0.36 -1.47 -6.81
C TRP A 109 -0.75 -2.06 -7.68
N ILE A 110 -1.72 -2.65 -7.01
CA ILE A 110 -2.99 -3.13 -7.56
C ILE A 110 -4.10 -2.46 -6.75
N ALA A 111 -5.06 -1.85 -7.43
CA ALA A 111 -6.25 -1.27 -6.83
C ALA A 111 -7.50 -1.83 -7.49
N MET A 112 -8.49 -2.17 -6.69
CA MET A 112 -9.77 -2.72 -7.14
C MET A 112 -10.94 -2.04 -6.44
N ARG A 113 -12.07 -1.91 -7.15
CA ARG A 113 -13.38 -1.61 -6.53
C ARG A 113 -14.49 -2.45 -7.15
N ASN A 114 -15.51 -2.74 -6.36
CA ASN A 114 -16.78 -3.23 -6.85
C ASN A 114 -17.60 -2.06 -7.40
N GLN A 115 -18.18 -2.18 -8.60
CA GLN A 115 -19.16 -1.18 -9.02
C GLN A 115 -20.44 -1.39 -8.21
N ARG A 116 -20.69 -0.46 -7.28
CA ARG A 116 -21.96 -0.36 -6.56
C ARG A 116 -23.02 0.07 -7.59
N GLY A 117 -24.05 -0.76 -7.75
CA GLY A 117 -25.17 -0.51 -8.66
C GLY A 117 -26.08 0.61 -8.18
#